data_AF-A0A914ZCK3-F1
#
_entry.id   AF-A0A914ZCK3-F1
#
_cell.length_a   1.000
_cell.length_b   1.000
_cell.length_c   1.000
_cell.angle_alpha   90.00
_cell.angle_beta   90.00
_cell.angle_gamma   90.00
#
_symmetry.space_group_name_H-M   'P 1'
#
loop_
_entity.id
_entity.type
_entity.pdbx_description
1 polymer ?
#
loop_
_entity_poly.entity_id
_entity_poly.type
_entity_poly.pdbx_seq_one_letter_code
_entity_poly.pdbx_strand_id
1 'polypeptide(L)'
;MVTFGTYLLASPDNRMTPQVAFVSLTLFSQLRVPLFMISEMIGLTVQTMISNERLKTFFVEEELDPEAVQRENSNNFEKSIEVQTATFSWDSDRSIPATLKNIDLTIKRGQLVAVVSF
;
A
#
# COMPACT_ATOMS: atom_id res chain seq x y z
N MET A 1 -29.14 -22.33 -24.11
CA MET A 1 -30.40 -22.06 -24.83
C MET A 1 -30.14 -21.43 -26.18
N VAL A 2 -29.40 -20.32 -26.28
CA VAL A 2 -29.07 -19.70 -27.58
C VAL A 2 -28.26 -20.62 -28.49
N THR A 3 -27.22 -21.30 -27.99
CA THR A 3 -26.42 -22.28 -28.75
C THR A 3 -27.21 -23.49 -29.24
N PHE A 4 -28.21 -23.91 -28.48
CA PHE A 4 -29.11 -25.00 -28.85
C PHE A 4 -30.06 -24.52 -29.97
N GLY A 5 -30.63 -23.32 -29.84
CA GLY A 5 -31.43 -22.68 -30.88
C GLY A 5 -30.66 -22.46 -32.18
N THR A 6 -29.40 -22.02 -32.14
CA THR A 6 -28.58 -21.83 -33.34
C THR A 6 -28.24 -23.15 -34.04
N TYR A 7 -28.01 -24.24 -33.31
CA TYR A 7 -27.71 -25.55 -33.90
C TYR A 7 -28.93 -26.16 -34.62
N LEU A 8 -30.12 -25.93 -34.09
CA LEU A 8 -31.39 -26.37 -34.70
C LEU A 8 -31.75 -25.54 -35.95
N LEU A 9 -31.45 -24.24 -35.94
CA LEU A 9 -31.72 -23.32 -37.05
C LEU A 9 -30.68 -23.41 -38.18
N ALA A 10 -29.48 -23.92 -37.90
CA ALA A 10 -28.39 -23.97 -38.88
C ALA A 10 -28.58 -25.00 -40.00
N SER A 11 -29.34 -26.10 -39.78
CA SER A 11 -29.65 -27.09 -40.83
C SER A 11 -30.88 -27.95 -40.45
N PRO A 12 -31.86 -28.15 -41.36
CA PRO A 12 -33.05 -28.97 -41.11
C PRO A 12 -32.77 -30.45 -40.80
N ASP A 13 -31.59 -30.96 -41.18
CA ASP A 13 -31.15 -32.35 -40.94
C ASP A 13 -30.45 -32.57 -39.59
N ASN A 14 -30.24 -31.52 -38.79
CA ASN A 14 -29.61 -31.63 -37.48
C ASN A 14 -30.58 -32.22 -36.44
N ARG A 15 -30.70 -33.55 -36.43
CA ARG A 15 -31.44 -34.27 -35.39
C ARG A 15 -30.67 -34.14 -34.07
N MET A 16 -31.14 -33.28 -33.18
CA MET A 16 -30.65 -33.21 -31.81
C MET A 16 -30.96 -34.51 -31.08
N THR A 17 -29.98 -35.42 -31.07
CA THR A 17 -30.04 -36.58 -30.21
C THR A 17 -29.84 -36.13 -28.76
N PRO A 18 -30.60 -36.66 -27.79
CA PRO A 18 -30.45 -36.31 -26.37
C PRO A 18 -28.99 -36.39 -25.89
N GLN A 19 -28.21 -37.31 -26.45
CA GLN A 19 -26.79 -37.48 -26.18
C GLN A 19 -25.97 -36.22 -26.47
N VAL A 20 -26.16 -35.57 -27.64
CA VAL A 20 -25.45 -34.34 -28.00
C VAL A 20 -25.91 -33.16 -27.13
N ALA A 21 -27.19 -33.12 -26.77
CA ALA A 21 -27.74 -32.10 -25.87
C ALA A 21 -27.14 -32.19 -24.46
N PHE A 22 -27.04 -33.41 -23.90
CA PHE A 22 -26.46 -33.61 -22.57
C PHE A 22 -24.95 -33.40 -22.55
N VAL A 23 -24.22 -33.87 -23.57
CA VAL A 23 -22.76 -33.65 -23.67
C VAL A 23 -22.44 -32.17 -23.80
N SER A 24 -23.15 -31.43 -24.66
CA SER A 24 -22.95 -29.98 -24.81
C SER A 24 -23.33 -29.22 -23.53
N LEU A 25 -24.42 -29.58 -22.85
CA LEU A 25 -24.81 -28.99 -21.58
C LEU A 25 -23.73 -29.19 -20.50
N THR A 26 -23.17 -30.39 -20.41
CA THR A 26 -22.06 -30.69 -19.49
C THR A 26 -20.82 -29.88 -19.83
N LEU A 27 -20.43 -29.78 -21.11
CA LEU A 27 -19.29 -28.96 -21.55
C LEU A 27 -19.49 -27.47 -21.22
N PHE A 28 -20.67 -26.92 -21.49
CA PHE A 28 -20.99 -25.54 -21.11
C PHE A 28 -21.01 -25.35 -19.58
N SER A 29 -21.42 -26.37 -18.83
CA SER A 29 -21.34 -26.34 -17.37
C SER A 29 -19.89 -26.35 -16.88
N GLN A 30 -19.01 -27.13 -17.50
CA GLN A 30 -17.60 -27.17 -17.18
C GLN A 30 -16.88 -25.87 -17.55
N LEU A 31 -17.27 -25.20 -18.64
CA LEU A 31 -16.71 -23.91 -19.04
C LEU A 31 -17.15 -22.73 -18.17
N ARG A 32 -18.28 -22.85 -17.46
CA ARG A 32 -18.71 -21.80 -16.52
C ARG A 32 -17.74 -21.60 -15.37
N VAL A 33 -17.10 -22.67 -14.89
CA VAL A 33 -16.13 -22.62 -13.80
C VAL A 33 -14.88 -21.79 -14.17
N PRO A 34 -14.13 -22.08 -15.25
CA PRO A 34 -12.98 -21.28 -15.62
C PRO A 34 -13.35 -19.85 -15.99
N LEU A 35 -14.53 -19.59 -16.58
CA LEU A 35 -14.99 -18.22 -16.83
C LEU A 35 -15.21 -17.42 -15.54
N PHE A 36 -15.78 -18.05 -14.51
CA PHE A 36 -15.96 -17.42 -13.20
C PHE A 36 -14.60 -17.14 -12.53
N MET A 37 -13.67 -18.10 -12.59
CA MET A 37 -12.31 -17.92 -12.07
C MET A 37 -11.58 -16.76 -12.75
N ILE A 38 -11.74 -16.58 -14.06
CA ILE A 38 -11.16 -15.44 -14.78
C ILE A 38 -11.75 -14.12 -14.27
N SER A 39 -13.06 -14.05 -14.06
CA SER A 39 -13.71 -12.86 -13.50
C SER A 39 -13.19 -12.52 -12.10
N GLU A 40 -12.97 -13.52 -11.26
CA GLU A 40 -12.39 -13.35 -9.92
C GLU A 40 -10.93 -12.88 -9.98
N MET A 41 -10.11 -13.46 -10.87
CA MET A 41 -8.70 -13.07 -11.06
C MET A 41 -8.55 -11.60 -11.47
N ILE A 42 -9.49 -11.05 -12.24
CA ILE A 42 -9.48 -9.62 -12.58
C ILE A 42 -9.61 -8.77 -11.31
N GLY A 43 -10.54 -9.13 -10.42
CA GLY A 43 -10.72 -8.44 -9.14
C GLY A 43 -9.46 -8.51 -8.26
N LEU A 44 -8.87 -9.69 -8.14
CA LEU A 44 -7.61 -9.90 -7.41
C LEU A 44 -6.47 -9.06 -8.00
N THR A 45 -6.37 -9.00 -9.33
CA THR A 45 -5.32 -8.22 -10.01
C THR A 45 -5.45 -6.72 -9.71
N VAL A 46 -6.67 -6.16 -9.79
CA VAL A 46 -6.92 -4.75 -9.46
C VAL A 46 -6.55 -4.47 -8.00
N GLN A 47 -6.96 -5.35 -7.08
CA GLN A 47 -6.64 -5.20 -5.67
C GLN A 47 -5.12 -5.25 -5.42
N THR A 48 -4.40 -6.16 -6.06
CA THR A 48 -2.93 -6.25 -5.97
C THR A 48 -2.26 -5.00 -6.54
N MET A 49 -2.76 -4.45 -7.65
CA MET A 49 -2.22 -3.21 -8.23
C MET A 49 -2.33 -2.04 -7.25
N ILE A 50 -3.51 -1.81 -6.66
CA ILE A 50 -3.72 -0.75 -5.67
C ILE A 50 -2.83 -0.98 -4.44
N SER A 51 -2.73 -2.23 -3.96
CA SER A 51 -1.86 -2.56 -2.83
C SER A 51 -0.38 -2.29 -3.14
N ASN A 52 0.06 -2.57 -4.37
CA ASN A 52 1.43 -2.35 -4.80
C ASN A 52 1.74 -0.85 -4.91
N GLU A 53 0.81 -0.06 -5.45
CA GLU A 53 0.94 1.39 -5.51
C GLU A 53 1.12 2.00 -4.11
N ARG A 54 0.29 1.60 -3.14
CA ARG A 54 0.43 2.05 -1.74
C ARG A 54 1.79 1.70 -1.14
N LEU A 55 2.29 0.49 -1.40
CA LEU A 55 3.62 0.08 -0.94
C LEU A 55 4.74 0.88 -1.60
N LYS A 56 4.62 1.19 -2.90
CA LYS A 56 5.55 2.05 -3.60
C LYS A 56 5.56 3.46 -3.01
N THR A 57 4.39 4.05 -2.77
CA THR A 57 4.30 5.36 -2.12
C THR A 57 5.00 5.33 -0.76
N PHE A 58 4.75 4.31 0.06
CA PHE A 58 5.40 4.15 1.36
C PHE A 58 6.94 4.04 1.25
N PHE A 59 7.47 3.28 0.28
CA PHE A 59 8.92 3.15 0.10
C PHE A 59 9.60 4.36 -0.51
N VAL A 60 8.84 5.22 -1.22
CA VAL A 60 9.34 6.47 -1.81
C VAL A 60 9.11 7.66 -0.87
N GLU A 61 8.35 7.46 0.21
CA GLU A 61 8.13 8.48 1.22
C GLU A 61 9.47 8.85 1.88
N GLU A 62 9.68 10.15 2.08
CA GLU A 62 10.93 10.69 2.61
C GLU A 62 11.13 10.17 4.04
N GLU A 63 12.04 9.19 4.19
CA GLU A 63 12.40 8.70 5.52
C GLU A 63 13.13 9.80 6.30
N LEU A 64 12.82 9.91 7.59
CA LEU A 64 13.52 10.82 8.50
C LEU A 64 15.01 10.48 8.48
N ASP A 65 15.85 11.47 8.16
CA ASP A 65 17.30 11.31 8.08
C ASP A 65 17.85 10.73 9.41
N PRO A 66 18.40 9.50 9.39
CA PRO A 66 18.93 8.87 10.60
C PRO A 66 20.16 9.59 11.15
N GLU A 67 20.86 10.39 10.34
CA GLU A 67 22.00 11.20 10.76
C GLU A 67 21.58 12.57 11.32
N ALA A 68 20.29 12.91 11.30
CA ALA A 68 19.79 14.16 11.86
C ALA A 68 20.09 14.32 13.37
N VAL A 69 20.39 13.22 14.08
CA VAL A 69 20.81 13.24 15.48
C VAL A 69 22.10 12.45 15.65
N GLN A 70 23.19 13.14 15.99
CA GLN A 70 24.44 12.50 16.39
C GLN A 70 24.27 11.85 17.77
N ARG A 71 24.23 10.51 17.79
CA ARG A 71 24.14 9.72 19.03
C ARG A 71 25.47 9.01 19.27
N GLU A 72 26.26 9.50 20.22
CA GLU A 72 27.51 8.85 20.62
C GLU A 72 27.37 8.18 21.99
N ASN A 73 27.60 6.87 22.05
CA ASN A 73 27.57 6.07 23.29
C ASN A 73 28.90 6.15 24.07
N SER A 74 29.52 7.32 24.09
CA SER A 74 30.75 7.58 24.83
C SER A 74 30.41 8.08 26.23
N ASN A 75 30.93 7.40 27.25
CA ASN A 75 30.80 7.83 28.65
C ASN A 75 31.60 9.10 28.98
N ASN A 76 32.30 9.68 28.00
CA ASN A 76 33.34 10.69 28.21
C ASN A 76 32.91 12.14 27.90
N PHE A 77 31.63 12.37 27.60
CA PHE A 77 31.12 13.71 27.31
C PHE A 77 30.59 14.42 28.57
N GLU A 78 31.04 15.67 28.79
CA GLU A 78 30.54 16.55 29.85
C GLU A 78 29.09 17.01 29.57
N LYS A 79 28.75 17.15 28.29
CA LYS A 79 27.42 17.51 27.77
C LYS A 79 26.68 16.25 27.36
N SER A 80 25.49 16.03 27.92
CA SER A 80 24.64 14.88 27.60
C SER A 80 23.65 15.18 26.47
N ILE A 81 23.18 16.43 26.36
CA ILE A 81 22.33 16.90 25.27
C ILE A 81 22.81 18.29 24.88
N GLU A 82 23.02 18.51 23.59
CA GLU A 82 23.35 19.81 23.02
C GLU A 82 22.51 20.04 21.77
N VAL A 83 21.79 21.16 21.75
CA VAL A 83 20.97 21.64 20.64
C VAL A 83 21.44 23.07 20.38
N GLN A 84 21.85 23.37 19.17
CA GLN A 84 22.34 24.70 18.79
C GLN A 84 21.61 25.18 17.54
N THR A 85 20.99 26.35 17.63
CA THR A 85 20.34 27.07 16.52
C THR A 85 19.37 26.18 15.75
N ALA A 86 18.73 25.24 16.45
CA ALA A 86 17.89 24.23 15.80
C ALA A 86 16.48 24.76 15.58
N THR A 87 15.92 24.45 14.40
CA THR A 87 14.56 24.82 14.01
C THR A 87 13.82 23.56 13.58
N PHE A 88 12.65 23.30 14.15
CA PHE A 88 11.85 22.10 13.92
C PHE A 88 10.45 22.45 13.43
N SER A 89 10.01 21.78 12.36
CA SER A 89 8.65 21.81 11.84
C SER A 89 8.07 20.40 11.79
N TRP A 90 6.75 20.28 11.97
CA TRP A 90 6.03 19.03 11.76
C TRP A 90 5.68 18.77 10.30
N ASP A 91 5.63 19.85 9.51
CA ASP A 91 5.29 19.80 8.10
C ASP A 91 6.56 19.97 7.25
N SER A 92 6.58 19.26 6.13
CA SER A 92 7.59 19.39 5.08
C SER A 92 7.42 20.69 4.29
N ASP A 93 6.21 21.27 4.31
CA ASP A 93 5.94 22.54 3.67
C ASP A 93 6.63 23.70 4.40
N ARG A 94 7.64 24.28 3.74
CA ARG A 94 8.39 25.43 4.22
C ARG A 94 7.56 26.71 4.30
N SER A 95 6.36 26.72 3.72
CA SER A 95 5.41 27.83 3.85
C SER A 95 4.82 27.94 5.26
N ILE A 96 4.78 26.81 6.00
CA ILE A 96 4.26 26.76 7.37
C ILE A 96 5.38 27.20 8.32
N PRO A 97 5.13 28.14 9.24
CA PRO A 97 6.15 28.57 10.19
C PRO A 97 6.54 27.41 11.10
N ALA A 98 7.86 27.17 11.22
CA ALA A 98 8.39 26.16 12.12
C ALA A 98 7.86 26.33 13.56
N THR A 99 7.48 25.23 14.19
CA THR A 99 6.89 25.18 15.54
C THR A 99 7.92 25.55 16.60
N LEU A 100 9.15 25.09 16.41
CA LEU A 100 10.28 25.42 17.27
C LEU A 100 11.31 26.16 16.44
N LYS A 101 11.72 27.36 16.86
CA LYS A 101 12.66 28.21 16.12
C LYS A 101 13.83 28.59 17.01
N ASN A 102 15.03 28.46 16.47
CA ASN A 102 16.27 28.95 17.07
C ASN A 102 16.47 28.48 18.52
N ILE A 103 16.28 27.18 18.76
CA ILE A 103 16.47 26.59 20.09
C ILE A 103 17.95 26.36 20.33
N ASP A 104 18.43 26.95 21.44
CA ASP A 104 19.73 26.68 22.03
C ASP A 104 19.51 26.03 23.41
N LEU A 105 19.93 24.77 23.56
CA LEU A 105 19.81 24.01 24.80
C LEU A 105 21.09 23.22 25.03
N THR A 106 21.68 23.33 26.21
CA THR A 106 22.82 22.50 26.61
C THR A 106 22.57 21.94 28.01
N ILE A 107 22.55 20.61 28.11
CA ILE A 107 22.33 19.87 29.36
C ILE A 107 23.58 19.06 29.65
N LYS A 108 24.17 19.30 30.82
CA LYS A 108 25.32 18.55 31.30
C LYS A 108 24.90 17.25 32.00
N ARG A 109 25.83 16.31 32.10
CA ARG A 109 25.60 15.04 32.81
C ARG A 109 25.25 15.32 34.28
N GLY A 110 24.13 14.75 34.74
CA GLY A 110 23.67 14.86 36.14
C GLY A 110 22.80 16.08 36.44
N GLN A 111 22.41 16.87 35.45
CA GLN A 111 21.45 17.98 35.64
C GLN A 111 20.00 17.51 35.53
N LEU A 112 19.13 18.00 36.42
CA LEU A 112 17.68 17.86 36.33
C LEU A 112 17.09 19.11 35.68
N VAL A 113 16.39 18.95 34.57
CA VAL A 113 15.78 20.04 33.80
C VAL A 113 14.27 19.84 33.76
N ALA A 114 13.52 20.93 33.93
CA ALA A 114 12.07 20.94 33.79
C ALA A 114 11.68 21.83 32.60
N VAL A 115 10.74 21.37 31.79
CA VAL A 115 10.12 22.15 30.72
C VAL A 115 8.81 22.71 31.26
N VAL A 116 8.67 24.03 31.27
CA VAL A 116 7.44 24.70 31.70
C VAL A 116 6.86 25.43 30.50
N SER A 117 5.59 25.15 30.20
CA SER A 117 4.78 25.89 29.23
C SER A 117 3.84 26.84 29.97
N PHE A 118 3.68 28.05 29.45
CA PHE A 118 2.72 29.04 29.94
C PHE A 118 1.45 29.06 29.09
#